data_AF-A0A8S3G3S0-F1
#
_entry.id   AF-A0A8S3G3S0-F1
#
_cell.length_a   1.000
_cell.length_b   1.000
_cell.length_c   1.000
_cell.angle_alpha   90.00
_cell.angle_beta   90.00
_cell.angle_gamma   90.00
#
_symmetry.space_group_name_H-M   'P 1'
#
loop_
_entity.id
_entity.type
_entity.pdbx_description
1 polymer ?
#
loop_
_entity_poly.entity_id
_entity_poly.type
_entity_poly.pdbx_seq_one_letter_code
_entity_poly.pdbx_strand_id
1 'polypeptide(L)'
;LLIFLIFSSYQVRANTCDTYNHPQYGFGECIHQSLCPNDLYLTSLCESKPMDVKCCFSSQPIKEEFRATWIATVSNIDWPSTRTATPTQQQSELLNILNALQKLNMNAVVFQVVYNNVT
;
A
#
# COMPACT_ATOMS: atom_id res chain seq x y z
N LEU A 1 -53.85 -21.28 -13.95
CA LEU A 1 -52.95 -20.72 -14.99
C LEU A 1 -51.94 -19.82 -14.27
N LEU A 2 -50.88 -20.43 -13.72
CA LEU A 2 -49.83 -19.72 -12.98
C LEU A 2 -48.79 -19.22 -13.96
N ILE A 3 -48.66 -17.91 -14.11
CA ILE A 3 -47.50 -17.30 -14.79
C ILE A 3 -46.43 -17.07 -13.72
N PHE A 4 -45.49 -18.01 -13.64
CA PHE A 4 -44.21 -17.83 -12.97
C PHE A 4 -43.38 -16.83 -13.78
N LEU A 5 -43.32 -15.57 -13.35
CA LEU A 5 -42.24 -14.67 -13.78
C LEU A 5 -41.00 -15.06 -12.99
N ILE A 6 -40.15 -15.84 -13.63
CA ILE A 6 -38.80 -16.15 -13.16
C ILE A 6 -38.05 -14.83 -13.07
N PHE A 7 -37.76 -14.39 -11.84
CA PHE A 7 -36.67 -13.46 -11.58
C PHE A 7 -35.39 -14.13 -12.06
N SER A 8 -34.97 -13.85 -13.28
CA SER A 8 -33.60 -14.13 -13.71
C SER A 8 -32.71 -13.08 -13.07
N SER A 9 -32.33 -13.33 -11.82
CA SER A 9 -31.16 -12.73 -11.21
C SER A 9 -29.93 -13.26 -11.94
N TYR A 10 -29.65 -12.69 -13.11
CA TYR A 10 -28.35 -12.78 -13.76
C TYR A 10 -27.42 -11.80 -13.04
N GLN A 11 -26.97 -12.19 -11.84
CA GLN A 11 -25.85 -11.51 -11.20
C GLN A 11 -24.57 -11.88 -11.95
N VAL A 12 -24.22 -11.11 -12.97
CA VAL A 12 -22.82 -11.05 -13.42
C VAL A 12 -22.07 -10.26 -12.36
N ARG A 13 -21.30 -10.97 -11.54
CA ARG A 13 -20.24 -10.38 -10.72
C ARG A 13 -19.18 -9.82 -11.66
N ALA A 14 -19.33 -8.56 -12.06
CA ALA A 14 -18.25 -7.75 -12.58
C ALA A 14 -17.64 -7.02 -11.39
N ASN A 15 -16.31 -7.04 -11.26
CA ASN A 15 -15.62 -6.14 -10.34
C ASN A 15 -15.88 -4.72 -10.87
N THR A 16 -16.79 -4.01 -10.23
CA THR A 16 -17.21 -2.68 -10.63
C THR A 16 -16.13 -1.66 -10.24
N CYS A 17 -16.02 -0.54 -10.97
CA CYS A 17 -15.02 0.50 -10.72
C CYS A 17 -15.01 1.04 -9.28
N ASP A 18 -16.17 1.05 -8.62
CA ASP A 18 -16.37 1.44 -7.22
C ASP A 18 -15.88 0.39 -6.21
N THR A 19 -15.73 -0.88 -6.61
CA THR A 19 -15.26 -1.97 -5.75
C THR A 19 -13.83 -2.41 -6.03
N TYR A 20 -13.26 -2.01 -7.17
CA TYR A 20 -11.87 -2.25 -7.50
C TYR A 20 -10.94 -1.20 -6.88
N ASN A 21 -10.09 -1.63 -5.95
CA ASN A 21 -9.05 -0.80 -5.35
C ASN A 21 -7.74 -0.92 -6.15
N HIS A 22 -7.35 0.14 -6.87
CA HIS A 22 -6.07 0.20 -7.57
C HIS A 22 -4.91 0.38 -6.57
N PRO A 23 -3.83 -0.42 -6.64
CA PRO A 23 -2.74 -0.40 -5.65
C PRO A 23 -2.10 0.98 -5.42
N GLN A 24 -2.09 1.82 -6.45
CA GLN A 24 -1.44 3.13 -6.41
C GLN A 24 -2.41 4.30 -6.26
N TYR A 25 -3.64 4.16 -6.77
CA TYR A 25 -4.54 5.30 -7.01
C TYR A 25 -5.89 5.14 -6.32
N GLY A 26 -6.10 4.04 -5.58
CA GLY A 26 -7.31 3.80 -4.83
C GLY A 26 -8.51 3.42 -5.69
N PHE A 27 -9.69 3.76 -5.21
CA PHE A 27 -10.95 3.55 -5.91
C PHE A 27 -11.11 4.56 -7.06
N GLY A 28 -11.72 4.09 -8.15
CA GLY A 28 -12.01 4.92 -9.32
C GLY A 28 -13.48 5.30 -9.42
N GLU A 29 -13.79 6.16 -10.38
CA GLU A 29 -15.16 6.49 -10.76
C GLU A 29 -15.36 6.27 -12.27
N CYS A 30 -16.56 5.80 -12.65
CA CYS A 30 -16.94 5.66 -14.05
C CYS A 30 -17.35 7.03 -14.63
N ILE A 31 -16.42 7.71 -15.30
CA ILE A 31 -16.66 8.99 -15.99
C ILE A 31 -16.17 8.92 -17.45
N HIS A 32 -16.52 9.93 -18.25
CA HIS A 32 -16.15 9.99 -19.67
C HIS A 32 -14.62 10.06 -19.82
N GLN A 33 -14.04 9.31 -20.77
CA GLN A 33 -12.58 9.19 -20.95
C GLN A 33 -11.86 10.54 -21.04
N SER A 34 -12.46 11.52 -21.70
CA SER A 34 -11.89 12.87 -21.84
C SER A 34 -11.78 13.66 -20.52
N LEU A 35 -12.44 13.19 -19.46
CA LEU A 35 -12.45 13.79 -18.14
C LEU A 35 -11.54 13.04 -17.17
N CYS A 36 -10.93 11.92 -17.58
CA CYS A 36 -9.97 11.22 -16.74
C CYS A 36 -8.72 12.09 -16.52
N PRO A 37 -8.22 12.22 -15.28
CA PRO A 37 -6.96 12.90 -15.04
C PRO A 37 -5.79 12.06 -15.56
N ASN A 38 -4.94 12.67 -16.40
CA ASN A 38 -3.70 12.09 -16.93
C ASN A 38 -3.84 10.74 -17.66
N ASP A 39 -4.99 10.48 -18.31
CA ASP A 39 -5.27 9.22 -19.02
C ASP A 39 -5.13 7.94 -18.17
N LEU A 40 -5.25 8.05 -16.84
CA LEU A 40 -5.20 6.91 -15.92
C LEU A 40 -6.58 6.24 -15.83
N TYR A 41 -6.85 5.27 -16.69
CA TYR A 41 -8.14 4.56 -16.71
C TYR A 41 -8.06 3.06 -17.02
N LEU A 42 -9.07 2.32 -16.53
CA LEU A 42 -9.32 0.92 -16.89
C LEU A 42 -10.62 0.78 -17.69
N THR A 43 -10.60 -0.05 -18.72
CA THR A 43 -11.71 -0.18 -19.68
C THR A 43 -12.76 -1.22 -19.25
N SER A 44 -12.38 -2.24 -18.48
CA SER A 44 -13.24 -3.40 -18.17
C SER A 44 -14.04 -3.28 -16.88
N LEU A 45 -14.01 -2.12 -16.19
CA LEU A 45 -14.62 -1.96 -14.87
C LEU A 45 -15.97 -1.20 -14.88
N CYS A 46 -16.40 -0.74 -16.06
CA CYS A 46 -17.64 0.02 -16.27
C CYS A 46 -18.53 -0.64 -17.36
N GLU A 47 -18.71 -1.96 -17.29
CA GLU A 47 -19.40 -2.75 -18.32
C GLU A 47 -20.88 -2.36 -18.54
N SER A 48 -21.53 -1.73 -17.56
CA SER A 48 -22.92 -1.25 -17.66
C SER A 48 -23.07 0.15 -18.25
N LYS A 49 -21.96 0.78 -18.66
CA LYS A 49 -21.90 2.16 -19.18
C LYS A 49 -21.54 2.16 -20.67
N PRO A 50 -21.81 3.25 -21.41
CA PRO A 50 -21.42 3.33 -22.81
C PRO A 50 -19.88 3.33 -22.96
N MET A 51 -19.39 2.94 -24.14
CA MET A 51 -17.97 2.61 -24.37
C MET A 51 -16.99 3.77 -24.13
N ASP A 52 -17.50 5.00 -24.17
CA ASP A 52 -16.81 6.26 -23.89
C ASP A 52 -16.58 6.51 -22.39
N VAL A 53 -17.26 5.76 -21.52
CA VAL A 53 -17.07 5.79 -20.07
C VAL A 53 -16.02 4.78 -19.65
N LYS A 54 -15.02 5.25 -18.90
CA LYS A 54 -13.93 4.43 -18.35
C LYS A 54 -13.87 4.58 -16.84
N CYS A 55 -13.23 3.62 -16.17
CA CYS A 55 -12.93 3.74 -14.75
C CYS A 55 -11.69 4.60 -14.58
N CYS A 56 -11.88 5.89 -14.25
CA CYS A 56 -10.77 6.83 -14.05
C CYS A 56 -10.38 6.83 -12.56
N PHE A 57 -9.08 6.88 -12.28
CA PHE A 57 -8.57 6.98 -10.90
C PHE A 57 -8.15 8.40 -10.56
N SER A 58 -8.13 8.72 -9.26
CA SER A 58 -7.49 9.95 -8.78
C SER A 58 -6.01 9.93 -9.12
N SER A 59 -5.47 11.02 -9.68
CA SER A 59 -4.04 11.15 -9.94
C SER A 59 -3.21 11.31 -8.67
N GLN A 60 -3.85 11.50 -7.52
CA GLN A 60 -3.19 11.60 -6.23
C GLN A 60 -2.98 10.17 -5.70
N PRO A 61 -1.73 9.69 -5.57
CA PRO A 61 -1.50 8.41 -4.94
C PRO A 61 -2.06 8.42 -3.51
N ILE A 62 -2.51 7.26 -3.02
CA ILE A 62 -2.92 7.14 -1.62
C ILE A 62 -1.76 7.61 -0.75
N LYS A 63 -2.00 8.66 0.04
CA LYS A 63 -1.02 9.16 1.00
C LYS A 63 -1.04 8.24 2.21
N GLU A 64 -0.15 7.26 2.22
CA GLU A 64 0.10 6.46 3.43
C GLU A 64 0.60 7.39 4.55
N GLU A 65 0.10 7.18 5.77
CA GLU A 65 0.62 7.89 6.94
C GLU A 65 2.06 7.45 7.21
N PHE A 66 2.99 8.39 7.27
CA PHE A 66 4.39 8.09 7.58
C PHE A 66 4.54 7.80 9.08
N ARG A 67 4.75 6.53 9.44
CA ARG A 67 4.93 6.06 10.83
C ARG A 67 6.32 5.47 10.96
N ALA A 68 7.26 6.33 11.34
CA ALA A 68 8.67 6.00 11.41
C ALA A 68 9.20 6.02 12.83
N THR A 69 10.22 5.20 13.08
CA THR A 69 11.04 5.24 14.30
C THR A 69 12.51 5.42 13.94
N TRP A 70 13.22 6.20 14.76
CA TRP A 70 14.67 6.39 14.63
C TRP A 70 15.42 5.32 15.43
N ILE A 71 16.44 4.71 14.85
CA ILE A 71 17.38 3.81 15.55
C ILE A 71 18.75 4.47 15.55
N ALA A 72 19.16 4.98 16.70
CA ALA A 72 20.44 5.65 16.92
C ALA A 72 21.54 4.66 17.29
N THR A 73 22.66 4.77 16.56
CA THR A 73 23.85 3.94 16.78
C THR A 73 24.97 4.67 17.52
N VAL A 74 24.85 6.00 17.64
CA VAL A 74 25.76 6.79 18.46
C VAL A 74 25.71 6.30 19.91
N SER A 75 26.88 6.07 20.50
CA SER A 75 27.02 5.62 21.88
C SER A 75 26.20 4.38 22.25
N ASN A 76 25.79 3.55 21.27
CA ASN A 76 25.03 2.33 21.51
C ASN A 76 23.69 2.57 22.22
N ILE A 77 23.05 3.73 21.98
CA ILE A 77 21.80 4.12 22.66
C ILE A 77 20.66 3.15 22.31
N ASP A 78 20.42 2.91 21.02
CA ASP A 78 19.38 1.97 20.59
C ASP A 78 19.98 0.64 20.10
N TRP A 79 21.06 0.70 19.33
CA TRP A 79 21.71 -0.49 18.75
C TRP A 79 23.16 -0.22 18.33
N PRO A 80 24.08 -1.20 18.40
CA PRO A 80 23.93 -2.49 19.07
C PRO A 80 24.04 -2.33 20.59
N SER A 81 23.57 -3.31 21.36
CA SER A 81 23.60 -3.28 22.84
C SER A 81 25.00 -3.06 23.41
N THR A 82 26.03 -3.55 22.70
CA THR A 82 27.43 -3.36 23.02
C THR A 82 28.29 -3.33 21.75
N ARG A 83 29.41 -2.59 21.79
CA ARG A 83 30.39 -2.53 20.69
C ARG A 83 31.11 -3.85 20.43
N THR A 84 31.16 -4.73 21.42
CA THR A 84 31.83 -6.03 21.33
C THR A 84 30.89 -7.15 20.84
N ALA A 85 29.64 -6.84 20.52
CA ALA A 85 28.69 -7.81 19.99
C ALA A 85 29.18 -8.36 18.64
N THR A 86 29.12 -9.68 18.49
CA THR A 86 29.44 -10.35 17.23
C THR A 86 28.44 -9.95 16.14
N PRO A 87 28.79 -10.04 14.85
CA PRO A 87 27.85 -9.73 13.76
C PRO A 87 26.52 -10.48 13.87
N THR A 88 26.55 -11.75 14.30
CA THR A 88 25.34 -12.56 14.53
C THR A 88 24.47 -12.00 15.65
N GLN A 89 25.07 -11.58 16.77
CA GLN A 89 24.35 -10.96 17.89
C GLN A 89 23.73 -9.63 17.46
N GLN A 90 24.51 -8.79 16.77
CA GLN A 90 24.04 -7.52 16.23
C GLN A 90 22.83 -7.70 15.31
N GLN A 91 22.90 -8.67 14.39
CA GLN A 91 21.78 -8.98 13.49
C GLN A 91 20.55 -9.47 14.25
N SER A 92 20.73 -10.35 15.24
CA SER A 92 19.61 -10.85 16.07
C SER A 92 18.93 -9.73 16.85
N GLU A 93 19.71 -8.83 17.46
CA GLU A 93 19.19 -7.65 18.17
C GLU A 93 18.40 -6.74 17.23
N LEU A 94 18.94 -6.45 16.04
CA LEU A 94 18.26 -5.59 15.07
C LEU A 94 16.94 -6.22 14.61
N LEU A 95 16.93 -7.52 14.33
CA LEU A 95 15.70 -8.24 13.98
C LEU A 95 14.66 -8.17 15.08
N ASN A 96 15.06 -8.26 16.35
CA ASN A 96 14.12 -8.12 17.48
C ASN A 96 13.48 -6.73 17.51
N ILE A 97 14.26 -5.67 17.28
CA ILE A 97 13.75 -4.29 17.19
C ILE A 97 12.78 -4.17 16.01
N LEU A 98 13.16 -4.61 14.82
CA LEU A 98 12.33 -4.52 13.62
C LEU A 98 11.01 -5.31 13.76
N ASN A 99 11.06 -6.50 14.36
CA ASN A 99 9.87 -7.30 14.64
C ASN A 99 8.92 -6.59 15.63
N ALA A 100 9.45 -5.88 16.62
CA ALA A 100 8.64 -5.08 17.53
C ALA A 100 7.99 -3.89 16.81
N LEU A 101 8.75 -3.17 15.97
CA LEU A 101 8.23 -2.05 15.18
C LEU A 101 7.15 -2.48 14.19
N GLN A 102 7.31 -3.65 13.58
CA GLN A 102 6.28 -4.24 12.72
C GLN A 102 4.98 -4.53 13.49
N LYS A 103 5.08 -5.09 14.71
CA LYS A 103 3.91 -5.33 15.58
C LYS A 103 3.21 -4.03 16.00
N LEU A 104 3.93 -2.91 16.00
CA LEU A 104 3.41 -1.57 16.27
C LEU A 104 2.90 -0.85 15.00
N ASN A 105 2.80 -1.55 13.86
CA ASN A 105 2.36 -1.00 12.57
C ASN A 105 3.21 0.17 12.05
N MET A 106 4.50 0.25 12.41
CA MET A 106 5.44 1.19 11.80
C MET A 106 5.74 0.76 10.35
N ASN A 107 5.88 1.73 9.45
CA ASN A 107 6.15 1.47 8.02
C ASN A 107 7.53 1.91 7.56
N ALA A 108 8.28 2.62 8.41
CA ALA A 108 9.63 3.07 8.10
C ALA A 108 10.54 3.06 9.33
N VAL A 109 11.84 2.90 9.07
CA VAL A 109 12.89 3.01 10.08
C VAL A 109 13.97 3.94 9.54
N VAL A 110 14.36 4.93 10.34
CA VAL A 110 15.52 5.77 10.05
C VAL A 110 16.69 5.25 10.86
N PHE A 111 17.61 4.59 10.17
CA PHE A 111 18.76 3.94 10.80
C PHE A 111 20.00 4.82 10.69
N GLN A 112 20.60 5.17 11.84
CA GLN A 112 21.78 6.02 11.87
C GLN A 112 23.04 5.21 11.51
N VAL A 113 23.60 5.42 10.32
CA VAL A 113 24.90 4.83 9.95
C VAL A 113 26.02 5.77 10.39
N VAL A 114 26.83 5.34 11.36
CA VAL A 114 28.04 6.08 11.75
C VAL A 114 29.24 5.44 11.07
N TYR A 115 29.96 6.23 10.29
CA TYR A 115 31.25 5.85 9.76
C TYR A 115 32.31 6.05 10.84
N ASN A 116 32.91 4.96 11.30
CA ASN A 116 34.09 5.01 12.15
C ASN A 116 35.34 4.86 11.29
N ASN A 117 36.17 5.90 11.25
CA ASN A 117 37.55 5.82 10.78
C ASN A 117 38.36 5.00 11.78
N VAL A 118 38.35 3.68 11.64
CA VAL A 118 39.28 2.82 12.37
C VAL A 118 40.61 2.84 11.58
N THR A 119 41.56 3.66 12.02
CA THR A 119 43.00 3.49 11.75
C THR A 119 43.59 2.49 12.73
#